data_AF-A0A523XX46-F1
#
_entry.id   AF-A0A523XX46-F1
#
_cell.length_a   1.000
_cell.length_b   1.000
_cell.length_c   1.000
_cell.angle_alpha   90.00
_cell.angle_beta   90.00
_cell.angle_gamma   90.00
#
_symmetry.space_group_name_H-M   'P 1'
#
loop_
_entity.id
_entity.type
_entity.pdbx_description
1 polymer ?
#
loop_
_entity_poly.entity_id
_entity_poly.type
_entity_poly.pdbx_seq_one_letter_code
_entity_poly.pdbx_strand_id
1 'polypeptide(L)'
;KTFPTNDCAICILAPKMIECAGHENVHLLTYSEVIKVEGYAGDFRVSVRKKPRYVNLDRCTGCGECVEKCPRRVPDEFNINLNRRRAIYLPFPQAVPRVMTIDAEYCLYLTDLEKDRCRLCEEVCQAEAIDWNQQDEIVELDVGAIVVATGFDPYEVSAMEEYGFGTIPNVITGLQYERLVSASGPTGGELLRPSDGQHPHTVTFIQCVGSRDVHHNPYCSSVCCMFATKEAILANEHDPGTSSYIFYTDLRAGGKRFQEYITRAKEEYQVIYIRSRPGIIGENPETGDPIVRYEDTTVQQVQEMEVNLVVLCQALVPRYGQQEVAELLGVALDKYGFVHTPAPLLHPVDTSVPGIFACGYCQSPQDIPDSVIQASGAAARVAELLWRE
;
A
#
# COMPACT_ATOMS: atom_id res chain seq x y z
N LYS A 1 -0.79 -12.22 0.95
CA LYS A 1 0.17 -12.98 1.80
C LYS A 1 1.52 -12.24 1.82
N THR A 2 2.51 -12.65 2.62
CA THR A 2 3.84 -12.02 2.67
C THR A 2 4.93 -13.02 2.31
N PHE A 3 5.87 -12.64 1.44
CA PHE A 3 7.05 -13.47 1.15
C PHE A 3 8.07 -13.37 2.29
N PRO A 4 8.97 -14.37 2.44
CA PRO A 4 9.03 -15.63 1.72
C PRO A 4 8.23 -16.76 2.41
N THR A 5 7.54 -16.47 3.52
CA THR A 5 6.85 -17.48 4.32
C THR A 5 5.47 -17.85 3.77
N ASN A 6 4.87 -16.99 2.94
CA ASN A 6 3.45 -17.03 2.56
C ASN A 6 2.51 -16.90 3.75
N ASP A 7 2.93 -16.23 4.83
CA ASP A 7 2.00 -15.91 5.91
C ASP A 7 0.93 -14.92 5.42
N CYS A 8 -0.24 -15.02 6.02
CA CYS A 8 -1.27 -14.02 5.79
C CYS A 8 -0.83 -12.69 6.43
N ALA A 9 -0.81 -11.60 5.65
CA ALA A 9 -0.33 -10.30 6.11
C ALA A 9 -1.11 -9.81 7.33
N ILE A 10 -2.44 -10.00 7.34
CA ILE A 10 -3.26 -9.58 8.48
C ILE A 10 -3.06 -10.47 9.71
N CYS A 11 -2.66 -11.74 9.55
CA CYS A 11 -2.37 -12.62 10.69
C CYS A 11 -1.15 -12.17 11.49
N ILE A 12 -0.18 -11.52 10.83
CA ILE A 12 1.00 -10.95 11.51
C ILE A 12 0.78 -9.48 11.92
N LEU A 13 -0.02 -8.72 11.17
CA LEU A 13 -0.20 -7.29 11.40
C LEU A 13 -1.34 -6.96 12.37
N ALA A 14 -2.48 -7.65 12.30
CA ALA A 14 -3.63 -7.33 13.16
C ALA A 14 -3.33 -7.45 14.66
N PRO A 15 -2.59 -8.48 15.15
CA PRO A 15 -2.18 -8.52 16.55
C PRO A 15 -1.38 -7.28 16.94
N LYS A 16 -0.48 -6.79 16.09
CA LYS A 16 0.31 -5.57 16.33
C LYS A 16 -0.52 -4.30 16.32
N MET A 17 -1.52 -4.21 15.44
CA MET A 17 -2.47 -3.10 15.45
C MET A 17 -3.29 -3.06 16.74
N ILE A 18 -3.75 -4.21 17.23
CA ILE A 18 -4.52 -4.32 18.48
C ILE A 18 -3.64 -4.01 19.69
N GLU A 19 -2.42 -4.59 19.74
CA GLU A 19 -1.43 -4.30 20.79
C GLU A 19 -1.16 -2.80 20.86
N CYS A 20 -0.89 -2.15 19.72
CA CYS A 20 -0.65 -0.70 19.65
C CYS A 20 -1.85 0.13 20.13
N ALA A 21 -3.07 -0.22 19.69
CA ALA A 21 -4.27 0.51 20.08
C ALA A 21 -4.67 0.33 21.55
N GLY A 22 -4.29 -0.78 22.18
CA GLY A 22 -4.58 -1.10 23.58
C GLY A 22 -3.45 -0.82 24.56
N HIS A 23 -2.31 -0.31 24.09
CA HIS A 23 -1.11 -0.14 24.93
C HIS A 23 -1.23 1.09 25.83
N GLU A 24 -1.03 0.92 27.14
CA GLU A 24 -1.16 1.98 28.15
C GLU A 24 -0.25 3.20 27.93
N ASN A 25 0.92 2.99 27.34
CA ASN A 25 1.89 4.04 27.02
C ASN A 25 1.84 4.53 25.55
N VAL A 26 0.83 4.13 24.77
CA VAL A 26 0.68 4.60 23.38
C VAL A 26 -0.65 5.31 23.23
N HIS A 27 -0.61 6.59 22.87
CA HIS A 27 -1.79 7.35 22.50
C HIS A 27 -1.99 7.32 20.99
N LEU A 28 -2.94 6.51 20.51
CA LEU A 28 -3.18 6.31 19.08
C LEU A 28 -4.16 7.36 18.51
N LEU A 29 -3.61 8.33 17.77
CA LEU A 29 -4.40 9.32 17.03
C LEU A 29 -4.64 8.87 15.58
N THR A 30 -5.74 8.12 15.36
CA THR A 30 -6.14 7.71 14.01
C THR A 30 -6.93 8.81 13.28
N TYR A 31 -6.92 8.77 11.95
CA TYR A 31 -7.59 9.79 11.12
C TYR A 31 -7.18 11.23 11.50
N SER A 32 -5.89 11.39 11.79
CA SER A 32 -5.29 12.62 12.30
C SER A 32 -3.98 12.89 11.55
N GLU A 33 -3.59 14.15 11.45
CA GLU A 33 -2.41 14.60 10.70
C GLU A 33 -1.64 15.63 11.52
N VAL A 34 -0.30 15.52 11.51
CA VAL A 34 0.55 16.57 12.08
C VAL A 34 0.49 17.79 11.17
N ILE A 35 0.23 18.97 11.73
CA ILE A 35 0.10 20.22 10.98
C ILE A 35 1.13 21.27 11.35
N LYS A 36 1.80 21.12 12.51
CA LYS A 36 2.85 22.03 12.96
C LYS A 36 3.84 21.29 13.86
N VAL A 37 5.12 21.56 13.68
CA VAL A 37 6.19 21.12 14.59
C VAL A 37 7.11 22.31 14.88
N GLU A 38 7.33 22.57 16.17
CA GLU A 38 8.23 23.60 16.66
C GLU A 38 9.13 23.02 17.75
N GLY A 39 10.25 23.68 18.04
CA GLY A 39 11.19 23.26 19.09
C GLY A 39 12.41 22.51 18.54
N TYR A 40 13.01 21.69 19.39
CA TYR A 40 14.26 21.00 19.10
C TYR A 40 14.33 19.65 19.83
N ALA A 41 15.37 18.85 19.56
CA ALA A 41 15.57 17.54 20.19
C ALA A 41 15.41 17.60 21.72
N GLY A 42 14.47 16.80 22.25
CA GLY A 42 14.14 16.74 23.67
C GLY A 42 13.01 17.69 24.12
N ASP A 43 12.62 18.65 23.29
CA ASP A 43 11.60 19.67 23.58
C ASP A 43 10.90 20.14 22.30
N PHE A 44 10.16 19.24 21.65
CA PHE A 44 9.29 19.57 20.53
C PHE A 44 7.87 19.82 20.99
N ARG A 45 7.22 20.79 20.35
CA ARG A 45 5.78 21.02 20.44
C ARG A 45 5.14 20.71 19.09
N VAL A 46 4.18 19.81 19.10
CA VAL A 46 3.55 19.24 17.91
C VAL A 46 2.06 19.53 17.94
N SER A 47 1.55 20.19 16.91
CA SER A 47 0.10 20.38 16.69
C SER A 47 -0.40 19.29 15.76
N VAL A 48 -1.39 18.52 16.22
CA VAL A 48 -2.03 17.44 15.46
C VAL A 48 -3.49 17.80 15.22
N ARG A 49 -3.90 17.80 13.94
CA ARG A 49 -5.29 17.95 13.53
C ARG A 49 -5.97 16.58 13.53
N LYS A 50 -6.93 16.38 14.41
CA LYS A 50 -7.86 15.25 14.39
C LYS A 50 -9.04 15.60 13.51
N LYS A 51 -9.20 14.89 12.39
CA LYS A 51 -10.27 15.12 11.43
C LYS A 51 -11.60 14.57 11.95
N PRO A 52 -12.75 15.21 11.67
CA PRO A 52 -14.05 14.71 12.08
C PRO A 52 -14.37 13.43 11.30
N ARG A 53 -14.65 12.35 12.02
CA ARG A 53 -15.21 11.12 11.44
C ARG A 53 -16.72 11.25 11.20
N TYR A 54 -17.35 12.23 11.83
CA TYR A 54 -18.80 12.38 12.06
C TYR A 54 -19.41 11.15 12.75
N VAL A 55 -18.57 10.41 13.47
CA VAL A 55 -18.92 9.20 14.21
C VAL A 55 -18.14 9.23 15.51
N ASN A 56 -18.85 9.16 16.64
CA ASN A 56 -18.28 9.11 17.97
C ASN A 56 -17.56 7.76 18.20
N LEU A 57 -16.29 7.83 18.56
CA LEU A 57 -15.43 6.64 18.70
C LEU A 57 -15.88 5.73 19.85
N ASP A 58 -16.33 6.29 20.97
CA ASP A 58 -16.69 5.53 22.17
C ASP A 58 -18.04 4.84 22.06
N ARG A 59 -18.95 5.42 21.27
CA ARG A 59 -20.29 4.86 21.03
C ARG A 59 -20.33 3.87 19.87
N CYS A 60 -19.49 4.04 18.86
CA CYS A 60 -19.55 3.22 17.66
C CYS A 60 -19.16 1.77 17.94
N THR A 61 -20.04 0.83 17.61
CA THR A 61 -19.79 -0.61 17.76
C THR A 61 -19.15 -1.25 16.53
N GLY A 62 -19.05 -0.52 15.41
CA GLY A 62 -18.52 -1.05 14.15
C GLY A 62 -19.36 -2.18 13.54
N CYS A 63 -20.68 -2.19 13.76
CA CYS A 63 -21.59 -3.25 13.30
C CYS A 63 -21.81 -3.27 11.77
N GLY A 64 -21.82 -2.11 11.10
CA GLY A 64 -21.92 -2.01 9.64
C GLY A 64 -23.31 -1.71 9.07
N GLU A 65 -24.37 -1.69 9.88
CA GLU A 65 -25.75 -1.43 9.39
C GLU A 65 -25.87 -0.11 8.63
N CYS A 66 -25.20 0.94 9.13
CA CYS A 66 -25.18 2.25 8.47
C CYS A 66 -24.51 2.22 7.08
N VAL A 67 -23.52 1.34 6.88
CA VAL A 67 -22.85 1.13 5.59
C VAL A 67 -23.84 0.49 4.60
N GLU A 68 -24.56 -0.55 5.02
CA GLU A 68 -25.53 -1.25 4.16
C GLU A 68 -26.63 -0.33 3.62
N LYS A 69 -27.07 0.63 4.44
CA LYS A 69 -28.17 1.55 4.11
C LYS A 69 -27.73 2.81 3.35
N CYS A 70 -26.44 3.13 3.34
CA CYS A 70 -25.95 4.33 2.66
C CYS A 70 -26.15 4.23 1.13
N PRO A 71 -26.89 5.15 0.49
CA PRO A 71 -27.17 5.05 -0.94
C PRO A 71 -25.97 5.49 -1.80
N ARG A 72 -25.06 6.32 -1.27
CA ARG A 72 -23.92 6.85 -2.02
C ARG A 72 -22.86 5.77 -2.23
N ARG A 73 -22.38 5.62 -3.47
CA ARG A 73 -21.25 4.77 -3.84
C ARG A 73 -20.05 5.62 -4.23
N VAL A 74 -18.90 5.34 -3.64
CA VAL A 74 -17.63 6.09 -3.80
C VAL A 74 -16.56 5.09 -4.23
N PRO A 75 -15.61 5.44 -5.12
CA PRO A 75 -14.45 4.58 -5.37
C PRO A 75 -13.78 4.16 -4.06
N ASP A 76 -13.39 2.89 -3.95
CA ASP A 76 -12.75 2.36 -2.75
C ASP A 76 -11.23 2.42 -2.89
N GLU A 77 -10.61 3.38 -2.20
CA GLU A 77 -9.18 3.65 -2.24
C GLU A 77 -8.37 2.49 -1.66
N PHE A 78 -8.90 1.78 -0.66
CA PHE A 78 -8.23 0.61 -0.08
C PHE A 78 -8.16 -0.56 -1.08
N ASN A 79 -9.16 -0.65 -1.97
CA ASN A 79 -9.21 -1.63 -3.05
C ASN A 79 -8.67 -1.09 -4.39
N ILE A 80 -7.88 0.00 -4.39
CA ILE A 80 -7.29 0.61 -5.59
C ILE A 80 -8.36 0.87 -6.66
N ASN A 81 -9.52 1.36 -6.22
CA ASN A 81 -10.67 1.72 -7.04
C ASN A 81 -11.28 0.56 -7.86
N LEU A 82 -10.95 -0.71 -7.53
CA LEU A 82 -11.52 -1.89 -8.21
C LEU A 82 -13.00 -2.11 -7.91
N ASN A 83 -13.49 -1.59 -6.78
CA ASN A 83 -14.90 -1.60 -6.43
C ASN A 83 -15.31 -0.25 -5.81
N ARG A 84 -16.54 -0.20 -5.31
CA ARG A 84 -17.09 1.01 -4.68
C ARG A 84 -17.48 0.74 -3.25
N ARG A 85 -16.94 1.55 -2.33
CA ARG A 85 -17.40 1.64 -0.93
C ARG A 85 -18.58 2.60 -0.83
N ARG A 86 -19.06 2.80 0.40
CA ARG A 86 -20.10 3.77 0.74
C ARG A 86 -19.50 5.04 1.34
N ALA A 87 -20.28 6.11 1.42
CA ALA A 87 -19.80 7.36 2.02
C ALA A 87 -19.53 7.21 3.53
N ILE A 88 -20.35 6.42 4.25
CA ILE A 88 -19.99 5.90 5.57
C ILE A 88 -19.35 4.52 5.41
N TYR A 89 -18.17 4.31 5.98
CA TYR A 89 -17.37 3.11 5.69
C TYR A 89 -16.44 2.72 6.83
N LEU A 90 -15.98 1.47 6.77
CA LEU A 90 -14.80 0.98 7.47
C LEU A 90 -13.73 0.70 6.40
N PRO A 91 -12.47 1.13 6.55
CA PRO A 91 -11.46 0.96 5.49
C PRO A 91 -11.26 -0.49 5.06
N PHE A 92 -11.26 -1.42 6.02
CA PHE A 92 -11.22 -2.86 5.78
C PHE A 92 -11.74 -3.61 7.01
N PRO A 93 -12.12 -4.91 6.89
CA PRO A 93 -12.85 -5.61 7.97
C PRO A 93 -12.11 -5.71 9.31
N GLN A 94 -10.78 -5.72 9.30
CA GLN A 94 -9.92 -5.80 10.50
C GLN A 94 -9.34 -4.43 10.90
N ALA A 95 -9.90 -3.33 10.43
CA ALA A 95 -9.40 -1.99 10.76
C ALA A 95 -9.43 -1.71 12.26
N VAL A 96 -8.41 -1.00 12.75
CA VAL A 96 -8.25 -0.59 14.15
C VAL A 96 -8.08 0.94 14.21
N PRO A 97 -8.87 1.68 15.01
CA PRO A 97 -10.02 1.19 15.76
C PRO A 97 -11.15 0.74 14.81
N ARG A 98 -11.99 -0.19 15.27
CA ARG A 98 -13.13 -0.71 14.50
C ARG A 98 -14.30 0.28 14.53
N VAL A 99 -14.08 1.48 14.00
CA VAL A 99 -15.02 2.61 14.00
C VAL A 99 -15.25 3.08 12.58
N MET A 100 -16.51 3.38 12.26
CA MET A 100 -16.90 3.91 10.95
C MET A 100 -16.42 5.34 10.76
N THR A 101 -16.22 5.75 9.51
CA THR A 101 -15.93 7.13 9.11
C THR A 101 -16.93 7.55 8.05
N ILE A 102 -17.47 8.77 8.17
CA ILE A 102 -18.23 9.40 7.10
C ILE A 102 -17.29 10.29 6.29
N ASP A 103 -17.24 10.03 5.00
CA ASP A 103 -16.54 10.84 4.02
C ASP A 103 -17.34 12.09 3.66
N ALA A 104 -16.89 13.25 4.12
CA ALA A 104 -17.56 14.53 3.93
C ALA A 104 -17.66 14.94 2.46
N GLU A 105 -16.70 14.55 1.62
CA GLU A 105 -16.67 14.96 0.21
C GLU A 105 -17.79 14.30 -0.61
N TYR A 106 -18.25 13.13 -0.18
CA TYR A 106 -19.25 12.34 -0.90
C TYR A 106 -20.58 12.19 -0.16
N CYS A 107 -20.64 12.44 1.15
CA CYS A 107 -21.85 12.31 1.95
C CYS A 107 -22.94 13.29 1.47
N LEU A 108 -24.13 12.77 1.14
CA LEU A 108 -25.24 13.56 0.61
C LEU A 108 -25.81 14.59 1.59
N TYR A 109 -25.60 14.39 2.90
CA TYR A 109 -25.97 15.35 3.92
C TYR A 109 -24.90 16.44 4.08
N LEU A 110 -23.64 16.06 4.25
CA LEU A 110 -22.54 17.02 4.48
C LEU A 110 -22.23 17.88 3.25
N THR A 111 -22.48 17.37 2.05
CA THR A 111 -22.27 18.14 0.80
C THR A 111 -23.35 19.19 0.52
N ASP A 112 -24.50 19.14 1.20
CA ASP A 112 -25.59 20.12 1.04
C ASP A 112 -26.49 20.15 2.28
N LEU A 113 -25.97 20.81 3.33
CA LEU A 113 -26.61 20.91 4.63
C LEU A 113 -27.97 21.64 4.58
N GLU A 114 -28.17 22.54 3.60
CA GLU A 114 -29.41 23.30 3.47
C GLU A 114 -30.60 22.46 3.02
N LYS A 115 -30.34 21.39 2.24
CA LYS A 115 -31.39 20.54 1.67
C LYS A 115 -31.72 19.29 2.49
N ASP A 116 -30.99 19.05 3.58
CA ASP A 116 -31.17 17.91 4.49
C ASP A 116 -31.48 16.58 3.79
N ARG A 117 -30.64 16.22 2.79
CA ARG A 117 -31.05 15.24 1.79
C ARG A 117 -31.11 13.79 2.29
N CYS A 118 -30.35 13.42 3.31
CA CYS A 118 -30.19 12.01 3.71
C CYS A 118 -29.59 11.82 5.11
N ARG A 119 -30.34 11.22 6.04
CA ARG A 119 -29.85 10.86 7.39
C ARG A 119 -30.00 9.37 7.72
N LEU A 120 -30.16 8.52 6.70
CA LEU A 120 -30.40 7.07 6.89
C LEU A 120 -29.37 6.38 7.80
N CYS A 121 -28.10 6.77 7.75
CA CYS A 121 -27.07 6.20 8.61
C CYS A 121 -27.25 6.55 10.09
N GLU A 122 -27.81 7.73 10.39
CA GLU A 122 -28.19 8.15 11.75
C GLU A 122 -29.43 7.38 12.21
N GLU A 123 -30.47 7.31 11.37
CA GLU A 123 -31.74 6.62 11.68
C GLU A 123 -31.57 5.14 12.06
N VAL A 124 -30.64 4.44 11.41
CA VAL A 124 -30.39 3.01 11.69
C VAL A 124 -29.33 2.77 12.75
N CYS A 125 -28.62 3.81 13.22
CA CYS A 125 -27.57 3.65 14.21
C CYS A 125 -28.15 3.50 15.61
N GLN A 126 -28.35 2.26 16.06
CA GLN A 126 -28.87 1.96 17.41
C GLN A 126 -27.98 2.49 18.55
N ALA A 127 -26.67 2.61 18.30
CA ALA A 127 -25.73 3.17 19.28
C ALA A 127 -25.75 4.71 19.34
N GLU A 128 -26.49 5.36 18.42
CA GLU A 128 -26.55 6.81 18.17
C GLU A 128 -25.14 7.44 18.13
N ALA A 129 -24.24 6.77 17.40
CA ALA A 129 -22.85 7.17 17.29
C ALA A 129 -22.61 8.24 16.22
N ILE A 130 -23.57 8.52 15.32
CA ILE A 130 -23.42 9.55 14.30
C ILE A 130 -23.44 10.93 14.95
N ASP A 131 -22.43 11.75 14.69
CA ASP A 131 -22.31 13.12 15.21
C ASP A 131 -21.99 14.08 14.08
N TRP A 132 -23.03 14.72 13.55
CA TRP A 132 -22.93 15.69 12.47
C TRP A 132 -22.23 17.00 12.84
N ASN A 133 -22.13 17.29 14.13
CA ASN A 133 -21.55 18.54 14.61
C ASN A 133 -20.05 18.41 14.93
N GLN A 134 -19.46 17.23 14.71
CA GLN A 134 -18.04 17.04 14.89
C GLN A 134 -17.24 17.97 13.97
N GLN A 135 -16.24 18.64 14.55
CA GLN A 135 -15.33 19.54 13.84
C GLN A 135 -13.88 19.03 13.96
N ASP A 136 -12.99 19.64 13.18
CA ASP A 136 -11.55 19.47 13.35
C ASP A 136 -11.17 19.85 14.80
N GLU A 137 -10.42 18.98 15.47
CA GLU A 137 -9.87 19.22 16.80
C GLU A 137 -8.35 19.35 16.68
N ILE A 138 -7.77 20.42 17.25
CA ILE A 138 -6.31 20.57 17.33
C ILE A 138 -5.85 20.10 18.70
N VAL A 139 -4.97 19.10 18.69
CA VAL A 139 -4.32 18.56 19.89
C VAL A 139 -2.87 19.00 19.89
N GLU A 140 -2.44 19.59 21.01
CA GLU A 140 -1.07 20.00 21.25
C GLU A 140 -0.36 18.92 22.06
N LEU A 141 0.79 18.46 21.56
CA LEU A 141 1.60 17.42 22.17
C LEU A 141 3.02 17.93 22.41
N ASP A 142 3.50 17.82 23.64
CA ASP A 142 4.90 18.04 23.98
C ASP A 142 5.63 16.69 23.89
N VAL A 143 6.62 16.58 22.99
CA VAL A 143 7.34 15.33 22.72
C VAL A 143 8.84 15.57 22.66
N GLY A 144 9.64 14.63 23.14
CA GLY A 144 11.10 14.77 23.07
C GLY A 144 11.74 14.29 21.76
N ALA A 145 11.02 13.47 20.98
CA ALA A 145 11.52 12.91 19.73
C ALA A 145 10.39 12.65 18.75
N ILE A 146 10.72 12.61 17.45
CA ILE A 146 9.78 12.35 16.36
C ILE A 146 10.33 11.20 15.49
N VAL A 147 9.46 10.29 15.06
CA VAL A 147 9.83 9.21 14.11
C VAL A 147 8.93 9.30 12.88
N VAL A 148 9.55 9.42 11.70
CA VAL A 148 8.86 9.43 10.40
C VAL A 148 8.77 8.00 9.87
N ALA A 149 7.55 7.50 9.74
CA ALA A 149 7.25 6.15 9.23
C ALA A 149 6.10 6.19 8.21
N THR A 150 6.11 7.17 7.31
CA THR A 150 5.01 7.46 6.37
C THR A 150 4.89 6.42 5.25
N GLY A 151 5.91 5.61 5.00
CA GLY A 151 5.85 4.53 4.00
C GLY A 151 5.97 5.04 2.56
N PHE A 152 5.15 4.52 1.65
CA PHE A 152 5.29 4.67 0.20
C PHE A 152 3.94 4.74 -0.51
N ASP A 153 3.97 5.13 -1.78
CA ASP A 153 2.86 4.94 -2.71
C ASP A 153 3.30 4.15 -3.97
N PRO A 154 2.38 3.44 -4.64
CA PRO A 154 2.64 2.85 -5.94
C PRO A 154 2.85 3.94 -7.01
N TYR A 155 3.83 3.74 -7.88
CA TYR A 155 4.07 4.62 -9.02
C TYR A 155 2.90 4.58 -10.00
N GLU A 156 2.48 5.74 -10.51
CA GLU A 156 1.43 5.81 -11.52
C GLU A 156 1.96 5.35 -12.88
N VAL A 157 1.33 4.33 -13.45
CA VAL A 157 1.79 3.67 -14.68
C VAL A 157 0.94 4.03 -15.89
N SER A 158 -0.11 4.84 -15.73
CA SER A 158 -0.98 5.28 -16.84
C SER A 158 -0.24 6.01 -17.96
N ALA A 159 0.90 6.65 -17.67
CA ALA A 159 1.71 7.34 -18.66
C ALA A 159 2.60 6.39 -19.49
N MET A 160 2.74 5.13 -19.07
CA MET A 160 3.53 4.10 -19.75
C MET A 160 2.64 3.36 -20.76
N GLU A 161 2.21 4.07 -21.80
CA GLU A 161 1.26 3.57 -22.82
C GLU A 161 1.72 2.26 -23.47
N GLU A 162 3.03 2.02 -23.54
CA GLU A 162 3.60 0.79 -24.08
C GLU A 162 3.16 -0.48 -23.32
N TYR A 163 2.72 -0.35 -22.07
CA TYR A 163 2.22 -1.48 -21.30
C TYR A 163 0.70 -1.65 -21.38
N GLY A 164 -0.02 -0.75 -22.04
CA GLY A 164 -1.47 -0.89 -22.26
C GLY A 164 -2.35 -0.78 -21.01
N PHE A 165 -1.80 -0.31 -19.87
CA PHE A 165 -2.57 -0.11 -18.64
C PHE A 165 -3.67 0.95 -18.84
N GLY A 166 -4.89 0.65 -18.41
CA GLY A 166 -6.06 1.51 -18.58
C GLY A 166 -6.72 1.41 -19.96
N THR A 167 -6.05 0.83 -20.96
CA THR A 167 -6.61 0.56 -22.29
C THR A 167 -7.00 -0.90 -22.45
N ILE A 168 -6.11 -1.82 -22.08
CA ILE A 168 -6.33 -3.27 -22.12
C ILE A 168 -6.87 -3.70 -20.75
N PRO A 169 -8.13 -4.14 -20.63
CA PRO A 169 -8.74 -4.42 -19.31
C PRO A 169 -7.99 -5.48 -18.50
N ASN A 170 -7.37 -6.45 -19.17
CA ASN A 170 -6.61 -7.53 -18.56
C ASN A 170 -5.14 -7.16 -18.28
N VAL A 171 -4.78 -5.88 -18.30
CA VAL A 171 -3.51 -5.37 -17.77
C VAL A 171 -3.80 -4.66 -16.44
N ILE A 172 -3.29 -5.24 -15.35
CA ILE A 172 -3.48 -4.72 -13.99
C ILE A 172 -2.14 -4.44 -13.31
N THR A 173 -2.21 -3.71 -12.20
CA THR A 173 -1.06 -3.45 -11.33
C THR A 173 -0.84 -4.58 -10.32
N GLY A 174 0.38 -4.71 -9.78
CA GLY A 174 0.67 -5.64 -8.69
C GLY A 174 -0.19 -5.41 -7.45
N LEU A 175 -0.48 -4.14 -7.12
CA LEU A 175 -1.35 -3.85 -5.96
C LEU A 175 -2.82 -4.16 -6.24
N GLN A 176 -3.32 -3.98 -7.47
CA GLN A 176 -4.64 -4.47 -7.86
C GLN A 176 -4.71 -6.00 -7.75
N TYR A 177 -3.67 -6.72 -8.21
CA TYR A 177 -3.59 -8.17 -8.03
C TYR A 177 -3.69 -8.57 -6.56
N GLU A 178 -2.91 -7.93 -5.67
CA GLU A 178 -2.99 -8.17 -4.21
C GLU A 178 -4.39 -7.97 -3.65
N ARG A 179 -5.14 -6.97 -4.15
CA ARG A 179 -6.52 -6.75 -3.72
C ARG A 179 -7.45 -7.83 -4.25
N LEU A 180 -7.33 -8.26 -5.50
CA LEU A 180 -8.15 -9.33 -6.08
C LEU A 180 -7.98 -10.66 -5.32
N VAL A 181 -6.74 -11.10 -5.09
CA VAL A 181 -6.47 -12.37 -4.38
C VAL A 181 -6.63 -12.27 -2.86
N SER A 182 -7.02 -11.11 -2.34
CA SER A 182 -7.29 -10.95 -0.92
C SER A 182 -8.68 -11.49 -0.60
N ALA A 183 -8.78 -12.35 0.42
CA ALA A 183 -10.07 -12.87 0.90
C ALA A 183 -11.05 -11.76 1.33
N SER A 184 -10.54 -10.61 1.79
CA SER A 184 -11.34 -9.41 2.11
C SER A 184 -11.35 -8.37 0.97
N GLY A 185 -10.91 -8.78 -0.22
CA GLY A 185 -10.87 -7.99 -1.44
C GLY A 185 -12.20 -7.94 -2.17
N PRO A 186 -12.25 -7.18 -3.28
CA PRO A 186 -13.47 -6.95 -4.05
C PRO A 186 -14.05 -8.22 -4.70
N THR A 187 -13.22 -9.22 -4.96
CA THR A 187 -13.62 -10.51 -5.56
C THR A 187 -13.66 -11.66 -4.55
N GLY A 188 -13.57 -11.37 -3.24
CA GLY A 188 -13.63 -12.39 -2.20
C GLY A 188 -12.44 -13.34 -2.16
N GLY A 189 -11.33 -12.99 -2.83
CA GLY A 189 -10.12 -13.82 -2.93
C GLY A 189 -9.97 -14.54 -4.26
N GLU A 190 -10.98 -14.49 -5.13
CA GLU A 190 -10.89 -15.10 -6.46
C GLU A 190 -10.08 -14.21 -7.41
N LEU A 191 -9.11 -14.83 -8.12
CA LEU A 191 -8.35 -14.17 -9.17
C LEU A 191 -9.17 -14.15 -10.47
N LEU A 192 -9.89 -13.06 -10.69
CA LEU A 192 -10.76 -12.91 -11.87
C LEU A 192 -10.24 -11.82 -12.80
N ARG A 193 -10.32 -12.08 -14.10
CA ARG A 193 -10.00 -11.11 -15.16
C ARG A 193 -10.96 -9.91 -15.11
N PRO A 194 -10.46 -8.66 -15.21
CA PRO A 194 -11.34 -7.49 -15.21
C PRO A 194 -12.28 -7.41 -16.43
N SER A 195 -11.88 -7.97 -17.58
CA SER A 195 -12.69 -7.93 -18.81
C SER A 195 -14.00 -8.71 -18.71
N ASP A 196 -13.96 -9.92 -18.15
CA ASP A 196 -15.07 -10.89 -18.25
C ASP A 196 -15.37 -11.66 -16.96
N GLY A 197 -14.59 -11.44 -15.89
CA GLY A 197 -14.78 -12.10 -14.60
C GLY A 197 -14.42 -13.58 -14.59
N GLN A 198 -13.70 -14.10 -15.60
CA GLN A 198 -13.23 -15.48 -15.64
C GLN A 198 -11.87 -15.64 -14.95
N HIS A 199 -11.50 -16.87 -14.61
CA HIS A 199 -10.17 -17.18 -14.10
C HIS A 199 -9.12 -17.12 -15.23
N PRO A 200 -7.96 -16.47 -15.03
CA PRO A 200 -6.89 -16.47 -16.01
C PRO A 200 -6.10 -17.78 -15.93
N HIS A 201 -5.99 -18.52 -17.04
CA HIS A 201 -5.17 -19.73 -17.11
C HIS A 201 -3.69 -19.45 -17.39
N THR A 202 -3.40 -18.27 -17.97
CA THR A 202 -2.04 -17.76 -18.18
C THR A 202 -1.89 -16.37 -17.58
N VAL A 203 -0.93 -16.22 -16.67
CA VAL A 203 -0.64 -14.96 -15.98
C VAL A 203 0.81 -14.58 -16.20
N THR A 204 1.04 -13.33 -16.59
CA THR A 204 2.38 -12.79 -16.79
C THR A 204 2.66 -11.63 -15.85
N PHE A 205 3.84 -11.62 -15.24
CA PHE A 205 4.34 -10.54 -14.40
C PHE A 205 5.47 -9.80 -15.12
N ILE A 206 5.35 -8.49 -15.27
CA ILE A 206 6.41 -7.65 -15.85
C ILE A 206 7.13 -6.92 -14.73
N GLN A 207 8.42 -7.24 -14.56
CA GLN A 207 9.26 -6.62 -13.55
C GLN A 207 9.72 -5.22 -13.96
N CYS A 208 10.12 -4.44 -12.94
CA CYS A 208 10.76 -3.14 -13.11
C CYS A 208 9.91 -2.12 -13.90
N VAL A 209 8.58 -2.21 -13.82
CA VAL A 209 7.70 -1.20 -14.44
C VAL A 209 7.88 0.12 -13.68
N GLY A 210 8.36 1.17 -14.36
CA GLY A 210 8.70 2.46 -13.74
C GLY A 210 9.92 2.45 -12.81
N SER A 211 10.61 1.31 -12.62
CA SER A 211 11.81 1.14 -11.77
C SER A 211 13.04 0.82 -12.62
N ARG A 212 14.23 1.17 -12.14
CA ARG A 212 15.49 0.99 -12.88
C ARG A 212 15.40 1.56 -14.30
N ASP A 213 14.71 2.68 -14.41
CA ASP A 213 14.41 3.35 -15.65
C ASP A 213 14.89 4.79 -15.56
N VAL A 214 15.75 5.19 -16.49
CA VAL A 214 16.35 6.54 -16.52
C VAL A 214 15.35 7.62 -16.90
N HIS A 215 14.23 7.26 -17.53
CA HIS A 215 13.13 8.18 -17.87
C HIS A 215 12.11 8.29 -16.73
N HIS A 216 12.14 7.37 -15.78
CA HIS A 216 11.23 7.32 -14.64
C HIS A 216 12.05 7.27 -13.34
N ASN A 217 11.99 6.16 -12.58
CA ASN A 217 12.74 6.02 -11.34
C ASN A 217 14.06 5.24 -11.57
N PRO A 218 15.24 5.87 -11.44
CA PRO A 218 16.53 5.22 -11.70
C PRO A 218 17.05 4.38 -10.52
N TYR A 219 16.14 3.87 -9.68
CA TYR A 219 16.42 3.01 -8.54
C TYR A 219 15.56 1.75 -8.59
N CYS A 220 15.92 0.76 -7.77
CA CYS A 220 15.16 -0.48 -7.65
C CYS A 220 14.20 -0.38 -6.46
N SER A 221 12.92 -0.73 -6.64
CA SER A 221 11.95 -0.78 -5.55
C SER A 221 12.09 -1.97 -4.60
N SER A 222 13.20 -2.73 -4.65
CA SER A 222 13.57 -3.81 -3.71
C SER A 222 12.66 -5.06 -3.65
N VAL A 223 11.34 -4.90 -3.70
CA VAL A 223 10.36 -5.94 -3.37
C VAL A 223 9.73 -6.64 -4.59
N CYS A 224 9.80 -6.05 -5.78
CA CYS A 224 9.04 -6.48 -6.96
C CYS A 224 9.35 -7.90 -7.46
N CYS A 225 10.61 -8.32 -7.41
CA CYS A 225 10.99 -9.68 -7.77
C CYS A 225 10.34 -10.72 -6.83
N MET A 226 10.24 -10.40 -5.55
CA MET A 226 9.76 -11.32 -4.52
C MET A 226 8.24 -11.33 -4.41
N PHE A 227 7.57 -10.17 -4.50
CA PHE A 227 6.11 -10.18 -4.51
C PHE A 227 5.56 -10.84 -5.77
N ALA A 228 6.17 -10.66 -6.95
CA ALA A 228 5.71 -11.33 -8.15
C ALA A 228 5.91 -12.84 -8.07
N THR A 229 7.03 -13.31 -7.49
CA THR A 229 7.22 -14.73 -7.21
C THR A 229 6.14 -15.26 -6.27
N LYS A 230 5.78 -14.48 -5.24
CA LYS A 230 4.68 -14.80 -4.33
C LYS A 230 3.33 -14.83 -5.03
N GLU A 231 3.06 -13.89 -5.92
CA GLU A 231 1.81 -13.81 -6.67
C GLU A 231 1.66 -14.93 -7.69
N ALA A 232 2.75 -15.29 -8.37
CA ALA A 232 2.79 -16.44 -9.27
C ALA A 232 2.50 -17.76 -8.55
N ILE A 233 3.08 -17.97 -7.36
CA ILE A 233 2.73 -19.10 -6.49
C ILE A 233 1.23 -19.05 -6.12
N LEU A 234 0.73 -17.88 -5.72
CA LEU A 234 -0.67 -17.71 -5.34
C LEU A 234 -1.63 -17.97 -6.51
N ALA A 235 -1.28 -17.59 -7.73
CA ALA A 235 -2.11 -17.85 -8.91
C ALA A 235 -2.39 -19.36 -9.05
N ASN A 236 -1.35 -20.17 -8.90
CA ASN A 236 -1.45 -21.63 -8.96
C ASN A 236 -2.16 -22.23 -7.73
N GLU A 237 -1.96 -21.67 -6.52
CA GLU A 237 -2.69 -22.12 -5.32
C GLU A 237 -4.20 -21.84 -5.40
N HIS A 238 -4.63 -20.75 -6.05
CA HIS A 238 -6.06 -20.42 -6.21
C HIS A 238 -6.70 -21.18 -7.36
N ASP A 239 -6.02 -21.28 -8.52
CA ASP A 239 -6.49 -22.04 -9.67
C ASP A 239 -5.38 -23.01 -10.16
N PRO A 240 -5.39 -24.26 -9.65
CA PRO A 240 -4.41 -25.28 -10.01
C PRO A 240 -4.39 -25.56 -11.51
N GLY A 241 -3.25 -25.34 -12.15
CA GLY A 241 -3.08 -25.43 -13.60
C GLY A 241 -2.78 -24.09 -14.27
N THR A 242 -2.94 -22.98 -13.54
CA THR A 242 -2.50 -21.66 -13.99
C THR A 242 -1.00 -21.65 -14.27
N SER A 243 -0.63 -21.23 -15.48
CA SER A 243 0.76 -21.05 -15.90
C SER A 243 1.20 -19.62 -15.66
N SER A 244 2.27 -19.45 -14.87
CA SER A 244 2.81 -18.13 -14.52
C SER A 244 4.17 -17.87 -15.16
N TYR A 245 4.30 -16.69 -15.78
CA TYR A 245 5.54 -16.22 -16.42
C TYR A 245 6.02 -14.93 -15.76
N ILE A 246 7.30 -14.84 -15.40
CA ILE A 246 7.88 -13.62 -14.82
C ILE A 246 8.95 -13.10 -15.77
N PHE A 247 8.68 -11.96 -16.42
CA PHE A 247 9.65 -11.24 -17.24
C PHE A 247 10.53 -10.36 -16.38
N TYR A 248 11.84 -10.57 -16.43
CA TYR A 248 12.80 -9.89 -15.56
C TYR A 248 14.10 -9.52 -16.27
N THR A 249 14.80 -8.51 -15.75
CA THR A 249 16.21 -8.23 -16.14
C THR A 249 17.18 -8.98 -15.24
N ASP A 250 17.06 -8.77 -13.92
CA ASP A 250 17.80 -9.49 -12.88
C ASP A 250 16.82 -9.88 -11.77
N LEU A 251 16.91 -11.12 -11.26
CA LEU A 251 16.15 -11.53 -10.07
C LEU A 251 16.91 -11.10 -8.82
N ARG A 252 16.33 -10.18 -8.04
CA ARG A 252 16.93 -9.63 -6.83
C ARG A 252 16.37 -10.32 -5.59
N ALA A 253 17.00 -11.44 -5.22
CA ALA A 253 16.66 -12.26 -4.06
C ALA A 253 17.64 -12.00 -2.89
N GLY A 254 17.74 -10.75 -2.43
CA GLY A 254 18.75 -10.32 -1.45
C GLY A 254 18.49 -10.73 0.00
N GLY A 255 17.24 -11.08 0.35
CA GLY A 255 16.84 -11.44 1.71
C GLY A 255 17.09 -12.91 2.07
N LYS A 256 17.05 -13.20 3.37
CA LYS A 256 17.18 -14.57 3.88
C LYS A 256 16.06 -15.46 3.31
N ARG A 257 16.45 -16.61 2.75
CA ARG A 257 15.56 -17.61 2.10
C ARG A 257 14.90 -17.16 0.79
N PHE A 258 15.28 -16.02 0.21
CA PHE A 258 14.64 -15.54 -1.02
C PHE A 258 15.03 -16.38 -2.23
N GLN A 259 16.26 -16.87 -2.29
CA GLN A 259 16.70 -17.76 -3.37
C GLN A 259 15.95 -19.10 -3.31
N GLU A 260 15.81 -19.67 -2.12
CA GLU A 260 15.06 -20.90 -1.88
C GLU A 260 13.58 -20.72 -2.21
N TYR A 261 13.03 -19.53 -1.98
CA TYR A 261 11.66 -19.18 -2.36
C TYR A 261 11.47 -19.16 -3.89
N ILE A 262 12.43 -18.64 -4.63
CA ILE A 262 12.44 -18.70 -6.10
C ILE A 262 12.60 -20.15 -6.58
N THR A 263 13.50 -20.93 -5.97
CA THR A 263 13.66 -22.36 -6.29
C THR A 263 12.35 -23.10 -6.09
N ARG A 264 11.66 -22.86 -4.97
CA ARG A 264 10.34 -23.42 -4.68
C ARG A 264 9.31 -23.04 -5.75
N ALA A 265 9.26 -21.78 -6.17
CA ALA A 265 8.36 -21.33 -7.22
C ALA A 265 8.58 -22.08 -8.55
N LYS A 266 9.84 -22.35 -8.90
CA LYS A 266 10.19 -23.11 -10.12
C LYS A 266 9.85 -24.60 -10.00
N GLU A 267 10.25 -25.23 -8.90
CA GLU A 267 10.20 -26.68 -8.74
C GLU A 267 8.81 -27.20 -8.35
N GLU A 268 8.09 -26.48 -7.48
CA GLU A 268 6.79 -26.93 -6.97
C GLU A 268 5.61 -26.31 -7.75
N TYR A 269 5.75 -25.07 -8.22
CA TYR A 269 4.66 -24.31 -8.86
C TYR A 269 4.90 -24.04 -10.35
N GLN A 270 5.99 -24.55 -10.92
CA GLN A 270 6.32 -24.45 -12.35
C GLN A 270 6.34 -23.00 -12.88
N VAL A 271 6.69 -22.03 -12.03
CA VAL A 271 6.82 -20.63 -12.44
C VAL A 271 7.99 -20.48 -13.41
N ILE A 272 7.72 -19.94 -14.59
CA ILE A 272 8.71 -19.75 -15.65
C ILE A 272 9.28 -18.34 -15.58
N TYR A 273 10.60 -18.23 -15.53
CA TYR A 273 11.30 -16.96 -15.46
C TYR A 273 11.95 -16.66 -16.81
N ILE A 274 11.53 -15.57 -17.45
CA ILE A 274 12.01 -15.18 -18.77
C ILE A 274 12.87 -13.93 -18.62
N ARG A 275 14.15 -14.05 -18.97
CA ARG A 275 15.07 -12.91 -18.92
C ARG A 275 14.81 -11.98 -20.11
N SER A 276 13.95 -11.00 -19.90
CA SER A 276 13.62 -9.95 -20.86
C SER A 276 12.94 -8.76 -20.16
N ARG A 277 13.01 -7.60 -20.81
CA ARG A 277 12.17 -6.44 -20.50
C ARG A 277 11.23 -6.25 -21.70
N PRO A 278 9.96 -6.65 -21.59
CA PRO A 278 8.99 -6.50 -22.69
C PRO A 278 8.92 -5.06 -23.17
N GLY A 279 8.85 -4.89 -24.49
CA GLY A 279 8.89 -3.57 -25.13
C GLY A 279 7.51 -2.97 -25.39
N ILE A 280 6.50 -3.81 -25.59
CA ILE A 280 5.11 -3.39 -25.79
C ILE A 280 4.14 -4.52 -25.42
N ILE A 281 2.97 -4.17 -24.91
CA ILE A 281 1.81 -5.04 -24.75
C ILE A 281 0.73 -4.58 -25.73
N GLY A 282 0.37 -5.45 -26.67
CA GLY A 282 -0.79 -5.27 -27.54
C GLY A 282 -2.02 -6.00 -27.02
N GLU A 283 -3.15 -5.82 -27.70
CA GLU A 283 -4.39 -6.56 -27.44
C GLU A 283 -4.73 -7.41 -28.66
N ASN A 284 -5.10 -8.68 -28.44
CA ASN A 284 -5.66 -9.51 -29.50
C ASN A 284 -7.09 -9.02 -29.80
N PRO A 285 -7.39 -8.57 -31.04
CA PRO A 285 -8.71 -8.03 -31.37
C PRO A 285 -9.84 -9.07 -31.38
N GLU A 286 -9.52 -10.37 -31.42
CA GLU A 286 -10.52 -11.44 -31.42
C GLU A 286 -10.91 -11.88 -30.00
N THR A 287 -9.94 -11.92 -29.08
CA THR A 287 -10.11 -12.45 -27.72
C THR A 287 -10.16 -11.35 -26.65
N GLY A 288 -9.57 -10.18 -26.91
CA GLY A 288 -9.33 -9.12 -25.93
C GLY A 288 -8.15 -9.44 -24.98
N ASP A 289 -7.40 -10.50 -25.24
CA ASP A 289 -6.29 -10.91 -24.37
C ASP A 289 -4.99 -10.15 -24.71
N PRO A 290 -4.18 -9.80 -23.70
CA PRO A 290 -2.91 -9.11 -23.90
C PRO A 290 -1.87 -9.99 -24.61
N ILE A 291 -1.16 -9.38 -25.57
CA ILE A 291 -0.02 -9.97 -26.29
C ILE A 291 1.24 -9.27 -25.83
N VAL A 292 2.10 -9.99 -25.11
CA VAL A 292 3.38 -9.48 -24.61
C VAL A 292 4.46 -9.69 -25.67
N ARG A 293 5.05 -8.59 -26.17
CA ARG A 293 6.14 -8.64 -27.13
C ARG A 293 7.48 -8.37 -26.45
N TYR A 294 8.39 -9.32 -26.55
CA TYR A 294 9.65 -9.31 -25.80
C TYR A 294 10.82 -9.91 -26.62
N GLU A 295 12.04 -9.53 -26.28
CA GLU A 295 13.24 -10.21 -26.79
C GLU A 295 13.59 -11.37 -25.88
N ASP A 296 13.58 -12.60 -26.38
CA ASP A 296 14.18 -13.72 -25.65
C ASP A 296 15.70 -13.60 -25.74
N THR A 297 16.34 -13.18 -24.64
CA THR A 297 17.79 -12.95 -24.61
C THR A 297 18.61 -14.23 -24.74
N THR A 298 17.99 -15.41 -24.63
CA THR A 298 18.65 -16.71 -24.81
C THR A 298 18.80 -17.05 -26.29
N VAL A 299 17.76 -16.82 -27.09
CA VAL A 299 17.76 -17.12 -28.54
C VAL A 299 17.97 -15.87 -29.42
N GLN A 300 18.00 -14.69 -28.82
CA GLN A 300 18.17 -13.38 -29.47
C GLN A 300 17.12 -13.11 -30.55
N GLN A 301 15.87 -13.44 -30.25
CA GLN A 301 14.73 -13.24 -31.15
C GLN A 301 13.59 -12.53 -30.44
N VAL A 302 12.89 -11.69 -31.19
CA VAL A 302 11.63 -11.11 -30.73
C VAL A 302 10.55 -12.18 -30.80
N GLN A 303 9.87 -12.39 -29.69
CA GLN A 303 8.75 -13.30 -29.55
C GLN A 303 7.50 -12.54 -29.08
N GLU A 304 6.36 -13.17 -29.30
CA GLU A 304 5.06 -12.71 -28.83
C GLU A 304 4.42 -13.85 -28.02
N MET A 305 3.81 -13.48 -26.90
CA MET A 305 3.11 -14.42 -26.02
C MET A 305 1.75 -13.82 -25.66
N GLU A 306 0.68 -14.46 -26.15
CA GLU A 306 -0.69 -14.14 -25.74
C GLU A 306 -0.96 -14.78 -24.37
N VAL A 307 -1.50 -13.97 -23.44
CA VAL A 307 -1.82 -14.40 -22.08
C VAL A 307 -3.16 -13.85 -21.62
N ASN A 308 -3.78 -14.46 -20.62
CA ASN A 308 -5.10 -14.02 -20.17
C ASN A 308 -5.04 -12.83 -19.18
N LEU A 309 -3.92 -12.64 -18.49
CA LEU A 309 -3.73 -11.54 -17.54
C LEU A 309 -2.27 -11.09 -17.49
N VAL A 310 -2.04 -9.78 -17.52
CA VAL A 310 -0.73 -9.17 -17.27
C VAL A 310 -0.77 -8.37 -15.96
N VAL A 311 0.26 -8.57 -15.13
CA VAL A 311 0.48 -7.87 -13.87
C VAL A 311 1.74 -7.02 -13.98
N LEU A 312 1.56 -5.71 -13.91
CA LEU A 312 2.65 -4.73 -13.91
C LEU A 312 3.21 -4.60 -12.50
N CYS A 313 4.46 -5.06 -12.31
CA CYS A 313 5.14 -4.94 -11.03
C CYS A 313 5.77 -3.55 -10.91
N GLN A 314 4.92 -2.55 -10.64
CA GLN A 314 5.31 -1.14 -10.66
C GLN A 314 6.26 -0.76 -9.53
N ALA A 315 7.00 0.32 -9.80
CA ALA A 315 7.81 0.97 -8.81
C ALA A 315 6.96 1.41 -7.61
N LEU A 316 7.60 1.44 -6.45
CA LEU A 316 7.09 2.12 -5.27
C LEU A 316 7.96 3.36 -5.05
N VAL A 317 7.30 4.49 -4.82
CA VAL A 317 7.88 5.81 -4.65
C VAL A 317 7.63 6.32 -3.23
N PRO A 318 8.35 7.34 -2.75
CA PRO A 318 7.98 8.01 -1.51
C PRO A 318 6.50 8.43 -1.56
N ARG A 319 5.83 8.39 -0.41
CA ARG A 319 4.40 8.72 -0.32
C ARG A 319 4.12 10.11 -0.92
N TYR A 320 3.02 10.29 -1.62
CA TYR A 320 2.48 11.60 -1.96
C TYR A 320 2.26 12.40 -0.66
N GLY A 321 2.79 13.62 -0.60
CA GLY A 321 2.84 14.39 0.65
C GLY A 321 4.18 14.32 1.38
N GLN A 322 5.14 13.48 0.94
CA GLN A 322 6.43 13.33 1.62
C GLN A 322 7.24 14.63 1.66
N GLN A 323 7.14 15.45 0.62
CA GLN A 323 7.84 16.73 0.59
C GLN A 323 7.25 17.72 1.61
N GLU A 324 5.93 17.77 1.73
CA GLU A 324 5.21 18.57 2.70
C GLU A 324 5.55 18.13 4.13
N VAL A 325 5.63 16.82 4.38
CA VAL A 325 6.11 16.26 5.66
C VAL A 325 7.57 16.65 5.92
N ALA A 326 8.42 16.63 4.90
CA ALA A 326 9.82 17.00 5.05
C ALA A 326 9.99 18.48 5.39
N GLU A 327 9.25 19.36 4.70
CA GLU A 327 9.21 20.80 4.95
C GLU A 327 8.66 21.12 6.34
N LEU A 328 7.58 20.44 6.76
CA LEU A 328 6.98 20.56 8.09
C LEU A 328 7.97 20.23 9.22
N LEU A 329 8.83 19.22 9.01
CA LEU A 329 9.79 18.74 10.00
C LEU A 329 11.19 19.36 9.85
N GLY A 330 11.44 20.09 8.75
CA GLY A 330 12.77 20.59 8.40
C GLY A 330 13.79 19.50 8.04
N VAL A 331 13.34 18.28 7.72
CA VAL A 331 14.23 17.17 7.35
C VAL A 331 14.58 17.22 5.87
N ALA A 332 15.82 16.87 5.54
CA ALA A 332 16.27 16.81 4.16
C ALA A 332 15.75 15.54 3.48
N LEU A 333 15.44 15.65 2.20
CA LEU A 333 15.19 14.51 1.31
C LEU A 333 16.40 14.28 0.41
N ASP A 334 16.57 13.04 -0.04
CA ASP A 334 17.52 12.72 -1.10
C ASP A 334 16.99 13.17 -2.48
N LYS A 335 17.80 13.00 -3.52
CA LYS A 335 17.44 13.38 -4.90
C LYS A 335 16.25 12.59 -5.48
N TYR A 336 15.76 11.56 -4.79
CA TYR A 336 14.65 10.72 -5.20
C TYR A 336 13.40 10.93 -4.31
N GLY A 337 13.48 11.85 -3.34
CA GLY A 337 12.37 12.19 -2.44
C GLY A 337 12.27 11.31 -1.18
N PHE A 338 13.22 10.41 -0.93
CA PHE A 338 13.25 9.64 0.33
C PHE A 338 13.89 10.46 1.45
N VAL A 339 13.55 10.18 2.72
CA VAL A 339 14.18 10.86 3.87
C VAL A 339 15.68 10.63 3.86
N HIS A 340 16.44 11.71 3.85
CA HIS A 340 17.89 11.64 3.80
C HIS A 340 18.48 11.25 5.17
N THR A 341 19.34 10.23 5.16
CA THR A 341 20.15 9.80 6.30
C THR A 341 21.60 10.20 6.06
N PRO A 342 22.17 11.18 6.80
CA PRO A 342 23.49 11.73 6.51
C PRO A 342 24.66 10.74 6.71
N ALA A 343 24.56 9.87 7.72
CA ALA A 343 25.62 8.94 8.10
C ALA A 343 25.07 7.50 8.17
N PRO A 344 24.61 6.91 7.05
CA PRO A 344 23.80 5.69 7.07
C PRO A 344 24.51 4.45 7.63
N LEU A 345 25.85 4.43 7.67
CA LEU A 345 26.62 3.33 8.26
C LEU A 345 26.79 3.45 9.78
N LEU A 346 26.66 4.66 10.34
CA LEU A 346 26.84 4.93 11.77
C LEU A 346 25.49 5.15 12.47
N HIS A 347 24.59 5.85 11.79
CA HIS A 347 23.29 6.29 12.29
C HIS A 347 22.22 6.01 11.23
N PRO A 348 21.88 4.74 10.98
CA PRO A 348 21.06 4.31 9.84
C PRO A 348 19.61 4.80 9.87
N VAL A 349 19.13 5.33 10.99
CA VAL A 349 17.74 5.76 11.19
C VAL A 349 17.65 7.24 11.58
N ASP A 350 18.79 7.93 11.71
CA ASP A 350 18.83 9.35 12.05
C ASP A 350 18.58 10.17 10.78
N THR A 351 17.84 11.28 10.91
CA THR A 351 17.64 12.23 9.80
C THR A 351 18.69 13.35 9.84
N SER A 352 18.54 14.36 8.99
CA SER A 352 19.34 15.58 9.04
C SER A 352 19.04 16.47 10.26
N VAL A 353 17.97 16.21 11.00
CA VAL A 353 17.55 17.01 12.15
C VAL A 353 17.70 16.17 13.44
N PRO A 354 18.51 16.63 14.42
CA PRO A 354 18.61 15.96 15.71
C PRO A 354 17.24 15.79 16.37
N GLY A 355 16.98 14.61 16.94
CA GLY A 355 15.70 14.28 17.58
C GLY A 355 14.59 13.85 16.63
N ILE A 356 14.83 13.90 15.32
CA ILE A 356 13.93 13.35 14.30
C ILE A 356 14.61 12.15 13.64
N PHE A 357 13.92 11.02 13.65
CA PHE A 357 14.35 9.75 13.09
C PHE A 357 13.42 9.32 11.96
N ALA A 358 13.85 8.38 11.11
CA ALA A 358 13.03 7.80 10.06
C ALA A 358 13.22 6.29 9.97
N CYS A 359 12.15 5.57 9.67
CA CYS A 359 12.18 4.13 9.48
C CYS A 359 11.17 3.64 8.44
N GLY A 360 11.48 2.50 7.83
CA GLY A 360 10.64 1.90 6.80
C GLY A 360 10.73 2.65 5.47
N TYR A 361 9.80 2.36 4.58
CA TYR A 361 9.95 2.67 3.15
C TYR A 361 10.15 4.17 2.83
N CYS A 362 9.70 5.09 3.70
CA CYS A 362 9.91 6.52 3.49
C CYS A 362 11.40 6.92 3.47
N GLN A 363 12.29 6.09 4.03
CA GLN A 363 13.74 6.29 3.99
C GLN A 363 14.40 5.64 2.78
N SER A 364 13.93 4.47 2.34
CA SER A 364 14.45 3.78 1.16
C SER A 364 13.61 2.56 0.79
N PRO A 365 13.69 2.07 -0.46
CA PRO A 365 13.07 0.83 -0.88
C PRO A 365 13.49 -0.39 -0.06
N GLN A 366 12.55 -1.02 0.62
CA GLN A 366 12.80 -2.16 1.49
C GLN A 366 11.55 -3.00 1.73
N ASP A 367 11.71 -4.20 2.28
CA ASP A 367 10.61 -5.11 2.59
C ASP A 367 10.09 -4.95 4.04
N ILE A 368 9.16 -5.82 4.43
CA ILE A 368 8.55 -5.81 5.76
C ILE A 368 9.59 -6.13 6.86
N PRO A 369 10.37 -7.23 6.79
CA PRO A 369 11.43 -7.49 7.76
C PRO A 369 12.39 -6.32 7.98
N ASP A 370 12.91 -5.72 6.91
CA ASP A 370 13.85 -4.59 7.01
C ASP A 370 13.17 -3.38 7.65
N SER A 371 11.92 -3.09 7.28
CA SER A 371 11.14 -2.00 7.90
C SER A 371 10.94 -2.21 9.41
N VAL A 372 10.68 -3.44 9.84
CA VAL A 372 10.51 -3.78 11.28
C VAL A 372 11.84 -3.66 12.05
N ILE A 373 12.95 -4.07 11.43
CA ILE A 373 14.30 -3.91 12.00
C ILE A 373 14.61 -2.42 12.18
N GLN A 374 14.38 -1.61 11.15
CA GLN A 374 14.60 -0.16 11.23
C GLN A 374 13.70 0.51 12.28
N ALA A 375 12.43 0.11 12.38
CA ALA A 375 11.53 0.66 13.40
C ALA A 375 12.04 0.36 14.82
N SER A 376 12.56 -0.85 15.05
CA SER A 376 13.19 -1.22 16.33
C SER A 376 14.47 -0.42 16.60
N GLY A 377 15.28 -0.18 15.57
CA GLY A 377 16.46 0.69 15.66
C GLY A 377 16.11 2.14 15.98
N ALA A 378 15.09 2.70 15.33
CA ALA A 378 14.59 4.05 15.61
C ALA A 378 14.07 4.17 17.04
N ALA A 379 13.32 3.18 17.54
CA ALA A 379 12.87 3.15 18.93
C ALA A 379 14.04 3.14 19.93
N ALA A 380 15.11 2.38 19.64
CA ALA A 380 16.31 2.37 20.48
C ALA A 380 17.03 3.73 20.48
N ARG A 381 17.15 4.40 19.32
CA ARG A 381 17.75 5.73 19.21
C ARG A 381 16.92 6.81 19.92
N VAL A 382 15.60 6.72 19.84
CA VAL A 382 14.69 7.57 20.62
C VAL A 382 14.90 7.33 22.12
N ALA A 383 14.98 6.07 22.56
CA ALA A 383 15.21 5.76 23.97
C ALA A 383 16.56 6.30 24.46
N GLU A 384 17.62 6.23 23.66
CA GLU A 384 18.94 6.81 23.97
C GLU A 384 18.87 8.34 24.12
N LEU A 385 18.15 9.02 23.23
CA LEU A 385 17.96 10.48 23.30
C LEU A 385 17.15 10.90 24.54
N LEU A 386 16.08 10.16 24.85
CA LEU A 386 15.16 10.48 25.93
C LEU A 386 15.62 9.95 27.30
N TRP A 387 16.67 9.14 27.33
CA TRP A 387 17.22 8.60 28.57
C TRP A 387 17.63 9.76 29.48
N ARG A 388 17.05 9.77 30.69
CA ARG A 388 17.44 10.66 31.79
C ARG A 388 17.94 9.75 32.92
N GLU A 389 19.15 10.03 33.43
CA GLU A 389 19.72 9.31 34.58
C GLU A 389 18.87 9.40 35.85
#